data_AF-A0A7C3PFA9-F1
#
_entry.id   AF-A0A7C3PFA9-F1
#
_cell.length_a   1.000
_cell.length_b   1.000
_cell.length_c   1.000
_cell.angle_alpha   90.00
_cell.angle_beta   90.00
_cell.angle_gamma   90.00
#
_symmetry.space_group_name_H-M   'P 1'
#
loop_
_entity.id
_entity.type
_entity.pdbx_description
1 polymer ?
#
loop_
_entity_poly.entity_id
_entity_poly.type
_entity_poly.pdbx_seq_one_letter_code
_entity_poly.pdbx_strand_id
1 'polypeptide(L)'
;MSRLLVTAILVAAALAPVQAQTVRVVAVADFENISVDSGLIPSAHLSALLHWLLQQQGGDLRVVAADSVRTALRARGYTVADLVSPTRVAEIAQAVGADWVVTGRWTHLRIISRSVPEDPTTPSARDGDGFAVADVEIRVLEASTRRRIFEGRFSGRAAGADYGALMLAATEALRGVAATIARL
;
A
#
# COMPACT_ATOMS: atom_id res chain seq x y z
N MET A 1 -51.44 47.22 37.60
CA MET A 1 -50.00 47.11 37.26
C MET A 1 -49.46 45.86 37.93
N SER A 2 -49.02 44.86 37.15
CA SER A 2 -47.92 43.93 37.48
C SER A 2 -47.82 42.91 36.34
N ARG A 3 -46.83 43.13 35.47
CA ARG A 3 -46.47 42.27 34.33
C ARG A 3 -45.75 41.04 34.88
N LEU A 4 -46.32 39.85 34.73
CA LEU A 4 -45.59 38.59 34.96
C LEU A 4 -44.72 38.30 33.75
N LEU A 5 -43.41 38.48 33.95
CA LEU A 5 -42.36 38.28 32.96
C LEU A 5 -42.19 36.79 32.67
N VAL A 6 -42.21 36.50 31.38
CA VAL A 6 -41.85 35.24 30.73
C VAL A 6 -40.39 34.92 31.04
N THR A 7 -40.09 33.66 31.39
CA THR A 7 -38.73 33.12 31.30
C THR A 7 -38.79 31.71 30.73
N ALA A 8 -38.84 31.64 29.40
CA ALA A 8 -38.65 30.39 28.67
C ALA A 8 -37.14 30.14 28.58
N ILE A 9 -36.64 29.17 29.34
CA ILE A 9 -35.25 28.71 29.22
C ILE A 9 -35.19 27.79 28.00
N LEU A 10 -34.72 28.34 26.88
CA LEU A 10 -34.32 27.58 25.69
C LEU A 10 -33.02 26.82 26.02
N VAL A 11 -33.15 25.56 26.42
CA VAL A 11 -32.03 24.62 26.46
C VAL A 11 -31.74 24.20 25.02
N ALA A 12 -30.94 24.98 24.31
CA ALA A 12 -30.33 24.57 23.05
C ALA A 12 -29.27 23.51 23.35
N ALA A 13 -29.68 22.24 23.39
CA ALA A 13 -28.76 21.12 23.39
C ALA A 13 -27.99 21.13 22.06
N ALA A 14 -26.76 21.63 22.10
CA ALA A 14 -25.81 21.50 21.02
C ALA A 14 -25.48 20.01 20.84
N LEU A 15 -26.25 19.33 20.00
CA LEU A 15 -25.87 18.06 19.42
C LEU A 15 -24.66 18.33 18.53
N ALA A 16 -23.46 18.23 19.11
CA ALA A 16 -22.25 18.12 18.32
C ALA A 16 -22.44 16.92 17.37
N PRO A 17 -22.23 17.08 16.05
CA PRO A 17 -22.26 15.94 15.16
C PRO A 17 -21.14 15.01 15.62
N VAL A 18 -21.51 13.84 16.16
CA VAL A 18 -20.60 12.71 16.23
C VAL A 18 -20.19 12.46 14.78
N GLN A 19 -18.97 12.87 14.41
CA GLN A 19 -18.37 12.45 13.16
C GLN A 19 -18.28 10.94 13.24
N ALA A 20 -19.25 10.25 12.64
CA ALA A 20 -19.15 8.84 12.38
C ALA A 20 -17.88 8.67 11.55
N GLN A 21 -16.83 8.14 12.18
CA GLN A 21 -15.60 7.79 11.51
C GLN A 21 -15.96 6.77 10.42
N THR A 22 -16.03 7.23 9.17
CA THR A 22 -16.44 6.41 8.06
C THR A 22 -15.29 5.48 7.72
N VAL A 23 -15.44 4.20 8.10
CA VAL A 23 -14.48 3.16 7.72
C VAL A 23 -14.33 3.12 6.20
N ARG A 24 -13.14 3.43 5.71
CA ARG A 24 -12.74 3.36 4.30
C ARG A 24 -12.40 1.93 3.92
N VAL A 25 -13.01 1.44 2.86
CA VAL A 25 -12.74 0.12 2.30
C VAL A 25 -11.64 0.23 1.25
N VAL A 26 -10.52 -0.45 1.47
CA VAL A 26 -9.33 -0.36 0.61
C VAL A 26 -9.09 -1.69 -0.07
N ALA A 27 -9.06 -1.70 -1.41
CA ALA A 27 -8.55 -2.82 -2.18
C ALA A 27 -7.10 -2.57 -2.59
N VAL A 28 -6.25 -3.58 -2.49
CA VAL A 28 -4.87 -3.52 -2.98
C VAL A 28 -4.71 -4.59 -4.05
N ALA A 29 -4.41 -4.16 -5.27
CA ALA A 29 -4.09 -5.06 -6.36
C ALA A 29 -2.66 -5.58 -6.24
N ASP A 30 -2.38 -6.72 -6.88
CA ASP A 30 -1.00 -7.18 -7.01
C ASP A 30 -0.17 -6.15 -7.79
N PHE A 31 1.07 -5.93 -7.35
CA PHE A 31 1.94 -4.96 -8.01
C PHE A 31 2.65 -5.58 -9.20
N GLU A 32 2.68 -4.84 -10.30
CA GLU A 32 3.48 -5.21 -11.46
C GLU A 32 4.96 -5.28 -11.04
N ASN A 33 5.69 -6.28 -11.52
CA ASN A 33 7.11 -6.39 -11.23
C ASN A 33 7.91 -6.18 -12.52
N ILE A 34 8.49 -4.99 -12.65
CA ILE A 34 9.34 -4.63 -13.79
C ILE A 34 10.83 -4.64 -13.40
N SER A 35 11.16 -5.18 -12.22
CA SER A 35 12.54 -5.29 -11.76
C SER A 35 13.33 -6.30 -12.60
N VAL A 36 14.63 -6.05 -12.73
CA VAL A 36 15.60 -6.98 -13.33
C VAL A 36 15.62 -8.34 -12.63
N ASP A 37 15.47 -8.39 -11.30
CA ASP A 37 15.46 -9.65 -10.55
C ASP A 37 14.02 -10.10 -10.20
N SER A 38 13.08 -9.86 -11.12
CA SER A 38 11.64 -10.10 -10.93
C SER A 38 11.26 -11.51 -10.50
N GLY A 39 12.13 -12.50 -10.72
CA GLY A 39 11.93 -13.90 -10.32
C GLY A 39 12.25 -14.22 -8.86
N LEU A 40 12.91 -13.33 -8.09
CA LEU A 40 13.33 -13.65 -6.73
C LEU A 40 12.16 -13.69 -5.74
N ILE A 41 11.21 -12.75 -5.85
CA ILE A 41 10.05 -12.68 -4.94
C ILE A 41 8.77 -12.63 -5.78
N PRO A 42 7.84 -13.59 -5.61
CA PRO A 42 6.53 -13.52 -6.25
C PRO A 42 5.77 -12.26 -5.82
N SER A 43 5.25 -11.48 -6.77
CA SER A 43 4.48 -10.25 -6.48
C SER A 43 3.33 -10.47 -5.49
N ALA A 44 2.66 -11.62 -5.57
CA ALA A 44 1.58 -11.99 -4.66
C ALA A 44 2.04 -12.04 -3.18
N HIS A 45 3.29 -12.41 -2.91
CA HIS A 45 3.85 -12.42 -1.57
C HIS A 45 4.00 -10.99 -1.03
N LEU A 46 4.51 -10.07 -1.86
CA LEU A 46 4.69 -8.66 -1.49
C LEU A 46 3.36 -7.95 -1.29
N SER A 47 2.35 -8.29 -2.10
CA SER A 47 0.99 -7.78 -1.92
C SER A 47 0.32 -8.32 -0.66
N ALA A 48 0.52 -9.60 -0.32
CA ALA A 48 0.06 -10.15 0.96
C ALA A 48 0.74 -9.47 2.16
N LEU A 49 2.03 -9.13 2.06
CA LEU A 49 2.74 -8.37 3.08
C LEU A 49 2.16 -6.96 3.26
N LEU A 50 1.84 -6.26 2.17
CA LEU A 50 1.18 -4.95 2.27
C LEU A 50 -0.23 -5.06 2.88
N HIS A 51 -1.01 -6.09 2.52
CA HIS A 51 -2.31 -6.36 3.15
C HIS A 51 -2.17 -6.51 4.66
N TRP A 52 -1.22 -7.34 5.10
CA TRP A 52 -0.93 -7.52 6.53
C TRP A 52 -0.52 -6.20 7.19
N LEU A 53 0.40 -5.44 6.59
CA LEU A 53 0.86 -4.15 7.14
C LEU A 53 -0.27 -3.12 7.28
N LEU A 54 -1.20 -3.07 6.31
CA LEU A 54 -2.37 -2.19 6.37
C LEU A 54 -3.35 -2.62 7.48
N GLN A 55 -3.56 -3.92 7.66
CA GLN A 55 -4.38 -4.44 8.77
C GLN A 55 -3.77 -4.10 10.14
N GLN A 56 -2.44 -4.01 10.24
CA GLN A 56 -1.74 -3.62 11.47
C GLN A 56 -1.81 -2.11 11.78
N GLN A 57 -2.15 -1.24 10.82
CA GLN A 57 -2.22 0.21 11.09
C GLN A 57 -3.35 0.57 12.06
N GLY A 58 -4.36 -0.30 12.21
CA GLY A 58 -5.56 -0.01 12.99
C GLY A 58 -6.38 1.15 12.40
N GLY A 59 -7.48 1.51 13.06
CA GLY A 59 -8.31 2.66 12.68
C GLY A 59 -9.35 2.38 11.58
N ASP A 60 -9.66 3.41 10.81
CA ASP A 60 -10.80 3.47 9.89
C ASP A 60 -10.56 2.81 8.53
N LEU A 61 -9.61 1.87 8.43
CA LEU A 61 -9.35 1.14 7.19
C LEU A 61 -9.83 -0.31 7.26
N ARG A 62 -10.63 -0.71 6.28
CA ARG A 62 -10.99 -2.12 6.05
C ARG A 62 -10.38 -2.60 4.74
N VAL A 63 -9.42 -3.52 4.83
CA VAL A 63 -8.74 -4.06 3.65
C VAL A 63 -9.55 -5.21 3.03
N VAL A 64 -9.83 -5.13 1.72
CA VAL A 64 -10.45 -6.21 0.95
C VAL A 64 -9.47 -7.37 0.78
N ALA A 65 -9.96 -8.61 0.90
CA ALA A 65 -9.14 -9.80 0.71
C ALA A 65 -8.49 -9.84 -0.68
N ALA A 66 -7.20 -10.21 -0.74
CA ALA A 66 -6.43 -10.24 -1.99
C ALA A 66 -7.06 -11.13 -3.06
N ASP A 67 -7.61 -12.28 -2.68
CA ASP A 67 -8.26 -13.21 -3.60
C ASP A 67 -9.52 -12.63 -4.25
N SER A 68 -10.24 -11.74 -3.56
CA SER A 68 -11.40 -11.04 -4.13
C SER A 68 -10.97 -10.10 -5.26
N VAL A 69 -9.87 -9.36 -5.07
CA VAL A 69 -9.32 -8.46 -6.10
C VAL A 69 -8.80 -9.26 -7.30
N ARG A 70 -8.02 -10.32 -7.06
CA ARG A 70 -7.54 -11.23 -8.12
C ARG A 70 -8.68 -11.90 -8.88
N THR A 71 -9.75 -12.28 -8.19
CA THR A 71 -10.94 -12.87 -8.84
C THR A 71 -11.72 -11.85 -9.64
N ALA A 72 -11.87 -10.62 -9.15
CA ALA A 72 -12.52 -9.52 -9.88
C ALA A 72 -11.77 -9.14 -11.16
N LEU A 73 -10.43 -9.15 -11.12
CA LEU A 73 -9.57 -8.98 -12.30
C LEU A 73 -9.80 -10.09 -13.32
N ARG A 74 -9.68 -11.36 -12.90
CA ARG A 74 -9.88 -12.52 -13.78
C ARG A 74 -11.27 -12.54 -14.42
N ALA A 75 -12.32 -12.23 -13.65
CA ALA A 75 -13.69 -12.19 -14.15
C ALA A 75 -13.91 -11.15 -15.27
N ARG A 76 -13.04 -10.13 -15.35
CA ARG A 76 -13.06 -9.08 -16.39
C ARG A 76 -12.02 -9.29 -17.48
N GLY A 77 -11.23 -10.35 -17.40
CA GLY A 77 -10.09 -10.57 -18.30
C GLY A 77 -8.99 -9.53 -18.14
N TYR A 78 -8.88 -8.89 -16.97
CA TYR A 78 -7.88 -7.87 -16.67
C TYR A 78 -6.64 -8.47 -16.02
N THR A 79 -5.50 -7.88 -16.34
CA THR A 79 -4.21 -8.08 -15.70
C THR A 79 -3.90 -6.90 -14.76
N VAL A 80 -2.86 -7.02 -13.95
CA VAL A 80 -2.42 -5.90 -13.09
C VAL A 80 -1.92 -4.71 -13.91
N ALA A 81 -1.31 -4.93 -15.08
CA ALA A 81 -0.83 -3.88 -15.98
C ALA A 81 -1.98 -3.01 -16.53
N ASP A 82 -3.18 -3.59 -16.65
CA ASP A 82 -4.37 -2.90 -17.11
C ASP A 82 -4.88 -1.84 -16.11
N LEU A 83 -4.43 -1.90 -14.85
CA LEU A 83 -4.81 -0.99 -13.77
C LEU A 83 -4.09 0.37 -13.82
N VAL A 84 -3.37 0.66 -14.91
CA VAL A 84 -2.99 2.03 -15.26
C VAL A 84 -4.21 2.88 -15.63
N SER A 85 -5.27 2.27 -16.17
CA SER A 85 -6.50 2.97 -16.57
C SER A 85 -7.39 3.27 -15.36
N PRO A 86 -7.69 4.55 -15.06
CA PRO A 86 -8.61 4.92 -13.98
C PRO A 86 -9.99 4.26 -14.10
N THR A 87 -10.48 4.06 -15.33
CA THR A 87 -11.76 3.40 -15.59
C THR A 87 -11.74 1.95 -15.11
N ARG A 88 -10.70 1.18 -15.49
CA ARG A 88 -10.58 -0.22 -15.09
C ARG A 88 -10.39 -0.38 -13.58
N VAL A 89 -9.63 0.53 -12.97
CA VAL A 89 -9.48 0.57 -11.51
C VAL A 89 -10.83 0.80 -10.82
N ALA A 90 -11.63 1.74 -11.31
CA ALA A 90 -12.96 2.01 -10.77
C ALA A 90 -13.92 0.81 -10.92
N GLU A 91 -13.87 0.09 -12.05
CA GLU A 91 -14.65 -1.13 -12.24
C GLU A 91 -14.27 -2.24 -11.25
N ILE A 92 -12.98 -2.40 -10.97
CA ILE A 92 -12.51 -3.34 -9.93
C ILE A 92 -12.97 -2.89 -8.56
N ALA A 93 -12.87 -1.59 -8.24
CA ALA A 93 -13.33 -1.04 -6.98
C ALA A 93 -14.82 -1.35 -6.73
N GLN A 94 -15.66 -1.10 -7.73
CA GLN A 94 -17.09 -1.41 -7.68
C GLN A 94 -17.35 -2.91 -7.50
N ALA A 95 -16.58 -3.76 -8.18
CA ALA A 95 -16.73 -5.21 -8.09
C ALA A 95 -16.48 -5.77 -6.69
N VAL A 96 -15.57 -5.15 -5.94
CA VAL A 96 -15.15 -5.62 -4.62
C VAL A 96 -15.67 -4.74 -3.48
N GLY A 97 -16.46 -3.71 -3.80
CA GLY A 97 -17.02 -2.78 -2.81
C GLY A 97 -15.96 -1.92 -2.11
N ALA A 98 -14.89 -1.53 -2.82
CA ALA A 98 -13.83 -0.68 -2.28
C ALA A 98 -14.09 0.81 -2.57
N ASP A 99 -13.81 1.66 -1.58
CA ASP A 99 -13.76 3.11 -1.72
C ASP A 99 -12.48 3.53 -2.43
N TRP A 100 -11.35 2.92 -2.05
CA TRP A 100 -10.03 3.19 -2.62
C TRP A 100 -9.42 1.93 -3.22
N VAL A 101 -8.68 2.11 -4.31
CA VAL A 101 -7.85 1.05 -4.90
C VAL A 101 -6.41 1.50 -4.93
N VAL A 102 -5.54 0.69 -4.33
CA VAL A 102 -4.09 0.83 -4.37
C VAL A 102 -3.55 -0.03 -5.51
N THR A 103 -2.85 0.61 -6.43
CA THR A 103 -2.12 -0.05 -7.51
C THR A 103 -0.65 0.36 -7.42
N GLY A 104 0.23 -0.42 -8.03
CA GLY A 104 1.65 -0.13 -7.95
C GLY A 104 2.51 -1.02 -8.81
N ARG A 105 3.79 -0.68 -8.84
CA ARG A 105 4.81 -1.45 -9.52
C ARG A 105 6.13 -1.41 -8.76
N TRP A 106 6.81 -2.55 -8.74
CA TRP A 106 8.18 -2.69 -8.27
C TRP A 106 9.12 -2.26 -9.38
N THR A 107 9.81 -1.13 -9.19
CA THR A 107 10.78 -0.61 -10.16
C THR A 107 12.17 -1.18 -9.94
N HIS A 108 12.51 -1.49 -8.69
CA HIS A 108 13.73 -2.18 -8.32
C HIS A 108 13.43 -3.17 -7.20
N LEU A 109 13.88 -4.40 -7.38
CA LEU A 109 13.97 -5.45 -6.37
C LEU A 109 15.27 -6.15 -6.71
N ARG A 110 16.35 -5.82 -6.00
CA ARG A 110 17.69 -6.26 -6.39
C ARG A 110 18.60 -6.52 -5.21
N ILE A 111 19.47 -7.50 -5.38
CA ILE A 111 20.59 -7.79 -4.49
C ILE A 111 21.85 -7.22 -5.14
N ILE A 112 22.56 -6.36 -4.43
CA ILE A 112 23.82 -5.77 -4.90
C ILE A 112 24.94 -6.35 -4.07
N SER A 113 25.64 -7.33 -4.63
CA SER A 113 26.89 -7.86 -4.07
C SER A 113 28.06 -7.01 -4.57
N ARG A 114 28.92 -6.51 -3.67
CA ARG A 114 30.28 -6.14 -4.10
C ARG A 114 31.06 -7.43 -4.26
N SER A 115 31.44 -7.74 -5.49
CA SER A 115 32.36 -8.84 -5.77
C SER A 115 33.68 -8.64 -5.02
N VAL A 116 34.18 -9.72 -4.41
CA VAL A 116 35.48 -9.83 -3.73
C VAL A 116 36.61 -9.62 -4.77
N PRO A 117 37.80 -9.09 -4.38
CA PRO A 117 38.87 -8.71 -5.30
C PRO A 117 39.39 -9.87 -6.17
N GLU A 118 39.94 -9.55 -7.34
CA GLU A 118 40.58 -10.49 -8.28
C GLU A 118 41.76 -11.31 -7.69
N ASP A 119 42.15 -11.06 -6.43
CA ASP A 119 43.31 -11.68 -5.80
C ASP A 119 42.90 -12.75 -4.76
N PRO A 120 43.25 -14.03 -4.98
CA PRO A 120 42.94 -15.15 -4.08
C PRO A 120 43.63 -15.09 -2.71
N THR A 121 44.52 -14.11 -2.48
CA THR A 121 45.15 -13.88 -1.17
C THR A 121 44.37 -12.91 -0.27
N THR A 122 43.34 -12.26 -0.80
CA THR A 122 42.50 -11.35 -0.02
C THR A 122 41.51 -12.15 0.84
N PRO A 123 41.38 -11.88 2.15
CA PRO A 123 40.38 -12.56 2.98
C PRO A 123 39.01 -12.43 2.31
N SER A 124 38.30 -13.55 2.14
CA SER A 124 36.95 -13.59 1.56
C SER A 124 36.11 -12.48 2.18
N ALA A 125 35.45 -11.68 1.34
CA ALA A 125 34.61 -10.58 1.80
C ALA A 125 33.71 -11.09 2.93
N ARG A 126 33.84 -10.43 4.08
CA ARG A 126 33.06 -10.75 5.27
C ARG A 126 31.57 -10.74 4.89
N ASP A 127 30.80 -11.64 5.48
CA ASP A 127 29.33 -11.53 5.51
C ASP A 127 28.96 -10.08 5.86
N GLY A 128 28.52 -9.29 4.87
CA GLY A 128 28.29 -7.85 5.04
C GLY A 128 28.59 -6.93 3.85
N ASP A 129 29.32 -7.37 2.81
CA ASP A 129 29.72 -6.47 1.71
C ASP A 129 28.66 -6.25 0.60
N GLY A 130 27.48 -6.84 0.75
CA GLY A 130 26.33 -6.60 -0.13
C GLY A 130 25.16 -5.89 0.56
N PHE A 131 24.26 -5.34 -0.24
CA PHE A 131 23.01 -4.76 0.24
C PHE A 131 21.88 -5.04 -0.74
N ALA A 132 20.66 -5.14 -0.23
CA ALA A 132 19.46 -5.26 -1.05
C ALA A 132 18.72 -3.93 -1.13
N VAL A 133 18.06 -3.68 -2.27
CA VAL A 133 17.24 -2.48 -2.51
C VAL A 133 15.88 -2.90 -3.04
N ALA A 134 14.84 -2.26 -2.50
CA ALA A 134 13.47 -2.42 -2.96
C ALA A 134 12.82 -1.04 -3.17
N ASP A 135 12.42 -0.75 -4.41
CA ASP A 135 11.75 0.48 -4.79
C ASP A 135 10.37 0.16 -5.38
N VAL A 136 9.35 0.78 -4.81
CA VAL A 136 7.96 0.63 -5.25
C VAL A 136 7.35 2.00 -5.55
N GLU A 137 6.66 2.07 -6.68
CA GLU A 137 5.79 3.21 -7.01
C GLU A 137 4.35 2.77 -6.79
N ILE A 138 3.57 3.60 -6.09
CA ILE A 138 2.16 3.32 -5.84
C ILE A 138 1.28 4.48 -6.25
N ARG A 139 0.02 4.16 -6.51
CA ARG A 139 -1.07 5.09 -6.78
C ARG A 139 -2.28 4.67 -5.96
N VAL A 140 -2.99 5.66 -5.43
CA VAL A 140 -4.28 5.44 -4.77
C VAL A 140 -5.35 6.18 -5.56
N LEU A 141 -6.37 5.44 -5.98
CA LEU A 141 -7.50 5.96 -6.73
C LEU A 141 -8.76 5.88 -5.87
N GLU A 142 -9.50 6.99 -5.81
CA GLU A 142 -10.82 7.04 -5.20
C GLU A 142 -11.88 6.61 -6.22
N ALA A 143 -12.63 5.55 -5.89
CA ALA A 143 -13.56 4.90 -6.79
C ALA A 143 -14.75 5.78 -7.19
N SER A 144 -15.28 6.57 -6.23
CA SER A 144 -16.46 7.42 -6.43
C SER A 144 -16.20 8.54 -7.43
N THR A 145 -15.01 9.14 -7.39
CA THR A 145 -14.62 10.27 -8.23
C THR A 145 -13.75 9.87 -9.42
N ARG A 146 -13.23 8.63 -9.42
CA ARG A 146 -12.21 8.13 -10.35
C ARG A 146 -10.93 8.96 -10.35
N ARG A 147 -10.69 9.73 -9.28
CA ARG A 147 -9.52 10.60 -9.15
C ARG A 147 -8.39 9.86 -8.48
N ARG A 148 -7.19 10.09 -8.97
CA ARG A 148 -5.97 9.74 -8.24
C ARG A 148 -5.83 10.71 -7.08
N ILE A 149 -5.90 10.19 -5.85
CA ILE A 149 -5.77 11.00 -4.62
C ILE A 149 -4.33 10.98 -4.09
N PHE A 150 -3.54 9.98 -4.51
CA PHE A 150 -2.14 9.87 -4.14
C PHE A 150 -1.32 9.17 -5.23
N GLU A 151 -0.07 9.60 -5.37
CA GLU A 151 0.99 8.93 -6.12
C GLU A 151 2.32 9.17 -5.42
N GLY A 152 3.13 8.12 -5.27
CA GLY A 152 4.39 8.24 -4.56
C GLY A 152 5.33 7.06 -4.80
N ARG A 153 6.60 7.28 -4.46
CA ARG A 153 7.64 6.28 -4.51
C ARG A 153 8.18 6.04 -3.11
N PHE A 154 8.41 4.77 -2.79
CA PHE A 154 8.94 4.31 -1.53
C PHE A 154 10.13 3.40 -1.79
N SER A 155 11.12 3.51 -0.93
CA SER A 155 12.38 2.79 -1.02
C SER A 155 12.70 2.16 0.32
N GLY A 156 13.29 0.98 0.28
CA GLY A 156 13.87 0.32 1.43
C GLY A 156 15.20 -0.30 1.09
N ARG A 157 16.06 -0.45 2.10
CA ARG A 157 17.41 -0.96 1.95
C ARG A 157 17.82 -1.77 3.18
N ALA A 158 18.40 -2.94 2.93
CA ALA A 158 18.92 -3.78 4.00
C ALA A 158 20.35 -4.21 3.70
N ALA A 159 21.16 -4.38 4.76
CA ALA A 159 22.46 -5.03 4.65
C ALA A 159 22.29 -6.52 4.38
N GLY A 160 23.19 -7.09 3.58
CA GLY A 160 23.15 -8.49 3.17
C GLY A 160 22.97 -8.65 1.67
N ALA A 161 23.47 -9.78 1.16
CA ALA A 161 23.47 -10.15 -0.25
C ALA A 161 22.56 -11.36 -0.54
N ASP A 162 21.48 -11.50 0.22
CA ASP A 162 20.61 -12.67 0.18
C ASP A 162 19.12 -12.31 0.06
N TYR A 163 18.29 -13.35 -0.05
CA TYR A 163 16.84 -13.22 -0.11
C TYR A 163 16.25 -12.55 1.14
N GLY A 164 16.81 -12.82 2.32
CA GLY A 164 16.35 -12.25 3.59
C GLY A 164 16.52 -10.74 3.62
N ALA A 165 17.68 -10.24 3.18
CA ALA A 165 17.95 -8.81 3.03
C ALA A 165 16.98 -8.17 2.04
N LEU A 166 16.69 -8.82 0.91
CA LEU A 166 15.72 -8.29 -0.05
C LEU A 166 14.30 -8.20 0.53
N MET A 167 13.87 -9.20 1.30
CA MET A 167 12.59 -9.17 2.00
C MET A 167 12.53 -8.06 3.06
N LEU A 168 13.63 -7.82 3.79
CA LEU A 168 13.72 -6.70 4.75
C LEU A 168 13.62 -5.35 4.05
N ALA A 169 14.34 -5.15 2.94
CA ALA A 169 14.25 -3.94 2.13
C ALA A 169 12.83 -3.72 1.59
N ALA A 170 12.19 -4.75 1.05
CA ALA A 170 10.81 -4.67 0.57
C ALA A 170 9.82 -4.34 1.70
N THR A 171 10.02 -4.93 2.89
CA THR A 171 9.21 -4.65 4.07
C THR A 171 9.33 -3.19 4.51
N GLU A 172 10.54 -2.63 4.49
CA GLU A 172 10.76 -1.21 4.80
C GLU A 172 10.01 -0.29 3.82
N ALA A 173 10.12 -0.54 2.51
CA ALA A 173 9.40 0.23 1.51
C ALA A 173 7.87 0.15 1.72
N LEU A 174 7.33 -1.06 1.96
CA LEU A 174 5.90 -1.27 2.17
C LEU A 174 5.37 -0.71 3.50
N ARG A 175 6.21 -0.62 4.55
CA ARG A 175 5.83 0.10 5.77
C ARG A 175 5.60 1.58 5.50
N GLY A 176 6.46 2.20 4.68
CA GLY A 176 6.26 3.59 4.22
C GLY A 176 4.95 3.77 3.44
N VAL A 177 4.64 2.82 2.55
CA VAL A 177 3.37 2.77 1.82
C VAL A 177 2.18 2.68 2.79
N ALA A 178 2.17 1.71 3.69
CA ALA A 178 1.07 1.48 4.63
C ALA A 178 0.83 2.69 5.55
N ALA A 179 1.90 3.27 6.11
CA ALA A 179 1.81 4.47 6.95
C ALA A 179 1.32 5.71 6.18
N THR A 180 1.53 5.76 4.86
CA THR A 180 1.03 6.86 4.03
C THR A 180 -0.45 6.67 3.74
N ILE A 181 -0.88 5.48 3.34
CA ILE A 181 -2.29 5.16 3.07
C ILE A 181 -3.15 5.37 4.31
N ALA A 182 -2.65 5.01 5.50
CA ALA A 182 -3.36 5.21 6.77
C ALA A 182 -3.59 6.69 7.16
N ARG A 183 -2.94 7.64 6.48
CA ARG A 183 -3.04 9.08 6.74
C ARG A 183 -3.74 9.87 5.62
N LEU A 184 -4.17 9.21 4.55
CA LEU A 184 -4.97 9.82 3.49
C LEU A 184 -6.39 10.11 3.99
#